data_AF-A0A2V8V8Y0-F1
#
_entry.id   AF-A0A2V8V8Y0-F1
#
_cell.length_a   1.000
_cell.length_b   1.000
_cell.length_c   1.000
_cell.angle_alpha   90.00
_cell.angle_beta   90.00
_cell.angle_gamma   90.00
#
_symmetry.space_group_name_H-M   'P 1'
#
loop_
_entity.id
_entity.type
_entity.pdbx_description
1 polymer ?
#
loop_
_entity_poly.entity_id
_entity_poly.type
_entity_poly.pdbx_seq_one_letter_code
_entity_poly.pdbx_strand_id
1 'polypeptide(L)' 'TGPVYRYFGVPSTIFQNLITATSKGAYFNRNVRNSFRHQRVA' A
#
# COMPACT_ATOMS: atom_id res chain seq x y z
N THR A 1 11.58 11.58 8.86
CA THR A 1 10.16 11.24 8.61
C THR A 1 9.96 11.19 7.11
N GLY A 2 9.51 10.04 6.58
CA GLY A 2 9.27 9.90 5.14
C GLY A 2 7.92 10.50 4.72
N PRO A 3 7.70 10.73 3.41
CA PRO A 3 6.42 11.19 2.89
C PRO A 3 5.30 10.20 3.20
N VAL A 4 4.12 10.72 3.55
CA VAL A 4 2.94 9.89 3.85
C VAL A 4 2.01 9.86 2.65
N TYR A 5 1.54 8.68 2.27
CA TYR A 5 0.64 8.49 1.14
C TYR A 5 -0.68 7.84 1.58
N ARG A 6 -1.79 8.28 1.00
CA ARG A 6 -3.10 7.64 1.09
C ARG A 6 -3.42 6.97 -0.25
N TYR A 7 -3.72 5.67 -0.21
CA TYR A 7 -4.14 4.87 -1.36
C TYR A 7 -5.65 4.66 -1.34
N PHE A 8 -6.31 4.80 -2.49
CA PHE A 8 -7.77 4.76 -2.62
C PHE A 8 -8.23 3.55 -3.44
N GLY A 9 -9.42 3.04 -3.12
CA GLY A 9 -10.03 1.92 -3.85
C GLY A 9 -9.28 0.58 -3.67
N VAL A 10 -8.44 0.46 -2.64
CA VAL A 10 -7.70 -0.77 -2.34
C VAL A 10 -8.67 -1.81 -1.77
N PRO A 11 -8.82 -3.00 -2.38
CA PRO A 11 -9.65 -4.07 -1.84
C PRO A 11 -9.22 -4.48 -0.44
N SER A 12 -10.17 -4.86 0.41
CA SER A 12 -9.91 -5.31 1.78
C SER A 12 -8.92 -6.48 1.84
N THR A 13 -8.97 -7.38 0.84
CA THR A 13 -8.03 -8.51 0.70
C THR A 13 -6.59 -8.06 0.49
N ILE A 14 -6.33 -7.00 -0.28
CA ILE A 14 -4.99 -6.46 -0.48
C ILE A 14 -4.46 -5.85 0.82
N PHE A 15 -5.32 -5.16 1.57
CA PHE A 15 -4.97 -4.65 2.89
C PHE A 15 -4.64 -5.79 3.87
N GLN A 16 -5.48 -6.81 3.94
CA GLN A 16 -5.29 -8.00 4.79
C GLN A 16 -3.97 -8.71 4.44
N ASN A 17 -3.70 -8.92 3.16
CA ASN A 17 -2.44 -9.52 2.71
C ASN A 17 -1.22 -8.65 3.02
N LEU A 18 -1.32 -7.32 2.94
CA LEU A 18 -0.24 -6.42 3.32
C LEU A 18 0.07 -6.47 4.82
N ILE A 19 -0.95 -6.56 5.68
CA ILE A 19 -0.74 -6.62 7.13
C ILE A 19 -0.19 -7.98 7.58
N THR A 20 -0.50 -9.08 6.88
CA THR A 20 0.01 -10.43 7.17
C THR A 20 1.29 -10.81 6.44
N ALA A 21 1.69 -10.07 5.40
CA ALA A 21 2.90 -10.37 4.63
C ALA A 21 4.17 -10.36 5.49
N THR A 22 5.03 -11.37 5.28
CA THR A 22 6.35 -11.50 5.91
C THR A 22 7.23 -10.28 5.63
N SER A 23 7.15 -9.72 4.42
CA SER A 23 7.81 -8.46 4.06
C SER A 23 6.82 -7.46 3.51
N LYS A 24 6.46 -6.47 4.33
CA LYS A 24 5.50 -5.41 3.99
C LYS A 24 6.00 -4.57 2.81
N GLY A 25 7.30 -4.26 2.78
CA GLY A 25 7.91 -3.47 1.70
C GLY A 25 7.87 -4.18 0.34
N ALA A 26 8.24 -5.47 0.31
CA ALA A 26 8.18 -6.26 -0.91
C ALA A 26 6.74 -6.43 -1.41
N TYR A 27 5.80 -6.73 -0.51
CA TYR A 27 4.38 -6.84 -0.87
C TYR A 27 3.82 -5.52 -1.41
N PHE A 28 4.10 -4.41 -0.73
CA PHE A 28 3.66 -3.08 -1.13
C PHE A 28 4.20 -2.69 -2.53
N ASN A 29 5.49 -2.92 -2.79
CA ASN A 29 6.10 -2.60 -4.08
C ASN A 29 5.47 -3.39 -5.23
N ARG A 30 5.15 -4.67 -5.00
CA ARG A 30 4.58 -5.55 -6.03
C ARG A 30 3.08 -5.33 -6.26
N ASN A 31 2.31 -5.09 -5.20
CA ASN A 31 0.85 -5.15 -5.28
C ASN A 31 0.14 -3.81 -5.06
N VAL A 32 0.82 -2.75 -4.60
CA VAL A 32 0.17 -1.49 -4.20
C VAL A 32 0.73 -0.26 -4.90
N ARG A 33 2.06 -0.05 -4.88
CA ARG A 33 2.73 1.22 -5.23
C ARG A 33 2.23 1.87 -6.53
N ASN A 34 2.05 1.08 -7.59
CA ASN A 34 1.68 1.57 -8.92
C ASN A 34 0.31 1.07 -9.39
N SER A 35 -0.47 0.47 -8.49
CA SER A 35 -1.72 -0.24 -8.85
C SER A 35 -2.98 0.51 -8.44
N PHE A 36 -2.86 1.50 -7.55
CA PHE A 36 -3.99 2.26 -7.05
C PHE A 36 -3.71 3.75 -7.09
N ARG A 37 -4.79 4.52 -7.32
CA ARG A 37 -4.77 5.97 -7.17
C ARG A 37 -4.31 6.31 -5.76
N HIS A 38 -3.37 7.23 -5.65
CA HIS A 38 -2.84 7.67 -4.36
C HIS A 38 -2.61 9.17 -4.34
N GLN A 39 -2.53 9.72 -3.13
CA GLN A 39 -2.24 11.12 -2.88
C GLN A 39 -1.23 11.23 -1.73
N ARG A 40 -0.28 12.16 -1.85
CA ARG A 40 0.60 12.53 -0.76
C ARG A 40 -0.16 13.38 0.27
N VAL A 41 -0.03 13.04 1.55
CA VAL A 41 -0.74 13.67 2.67
C VAL A 41 0.14 14.67 3.42
N ALA A 42 1.46 14.42 3.48
CA ALA A 42 2.48 15.31 4.03
C ALA A 42 3.78 15.12 3.25
#